data_AF-A0A7Y1AAN0-F1
#
_entry.id   AF-A0A7Y1AAN0-F1
#
_cell.length_a   1.000
_cell.length_b   1.000
_cell.length_c   1.000
_cell.angle_alpha   90.00
_cell.angle_beta   90.00
_cell.angle_gamma   90.00
#
_symmetry.space_group_name_H-M   'P 1'
#
loop_
_entity.id
_entity.type
_entity.pdbx_description
1 polymer ?
#
loop_
_entity_poly.entity_id
_entity_poly.type
_entity_poly.pdbx_seq_one_letter_code
_entity_poly.pdbx_strand_id
1 'polypeptide(L)'
;MEPEFNVAEELAKQPHLLEIPGHLLMKGGSQNYIGAVLCLRGTLYFRDAHTRLVRESLCQCFDDFKRLAEPYLTWLWREEPPQGKPLSAYADAKPLRDMVEAMDEDDLLSFYYLSGKQPNDASAWLFDVFGMRGWKAKMGDDLSALEFSIPLLYQEQNPLSFLRLFLDSARRLAPEQGYAGHAFNLSVTNRDGNEPTEAFMAARMPGLDVGTAGLLVNIPEFKPTKIKTVSWLTLLDQTRLDIVGGLEELRAQLPSSHFAFYDYGNGVVIQAGAYPYLGGDADDPKPVAYVLLNHVLKGIRYETVGSLHGGSHDGELRLVDWSADQWLRRLDVDADDIPGWRAKLLRDEPCLDATNTLPGRL
;
A
#
# COMPACT_ATOMS: atom_id res chain seq x y z
N MET A 1 14.70 35.73 -5.54
CA MET A 1 14.82 34.32 -5.20
C MET A 1 13.54 33.98 -4.48
N GLU A 2 12.60 33.34 -5.15
CA GLU A 2 11.45 32.77 -4.44
C GLU A 2 12.01 31.72 -3.46
N PRO A 3 11.50 31.65 -2.22
CA PRO A 3 11.92 30.60 -1.29
C PRO A 3 11.60 29.25 -1.91
N GLU A 4 12.56 28.32 -1.85
CA GLU A 4 12.38 26.95 -2.28
C GLU A 4 11.18 26.33 -1.54
N PHE A 5 10.26 25.73 -2.28
CA PHE A 5 9.01 25.20 -1.71
C PHE A 5 9.32 24.03 -0.77
N ASN A 6 9.14 24.23 0.53
CA ASN A 6 9.33 23.20 1.54
C ASN A 6 7.99 22.50 1.83
N VAL A 7 7.81 21.30 1.25
CA VAL A 7 6.59 20.49 1.40
C VAL A 7 6.27 20.23 2.87
N ALA A 8 7.28 19.90 3.69
CA ALA A 8 7.07 19.59 5.10
C ALA A 8 6.55 20.80 5.89
N GLU A 9 7.07 22.00 5.61
CA GLU A 9 6.60 23.22 6.26
C GLU A 9 5.16 23.56 5.87
N GLU A 10 4.78 23.40 4.59
CA GLU A 10 3.42 23.66 4.14
C GLU A 10 2.42 22.64 4.70
N LEU A 11 2.77 21.35 4.70
CA LEU A 11 1.97 20.30 5.33
C LEU A 11 1.82 20.51 6.84
N ALA A 12 2.85 20.99 7.53
CA ALA A 12 2.78 21.32 8.95
C ALA A 12 1.83 22.49 9.25
N LYS A 13 1.74 23.48 8.34
CA LYS A 13 0.80 24.61 8.47
C LYS A 13 -0.65 24.18 8.24
N GLN A 14 -0.89 23.24 7.33
CA GLN A 14 -2.24 22.87 6.89
C GLN A 14 -2.42 21.34 6.77
N PRO A 15 -2.36 20.59 7.89
CA PRO A 15 -2.42 19.12 7.85
C PRO A 15 -3.74 18.57 7.28
N HIS A 16 -4.82 19.35 7.35
CA HIS A 16 -6.15 19.01 6.85
C HIS A 16 -6.26 19.03 5.31
N LEU A 17 -5.27 19.56 4.57
CA LEU A 17 -5.30 19.56 3.10
C LEU A 17 -5.28 18.16 2.48
N LEU A 18 -4.82 17.16 3.25
CA LEU A 18 -4.77 15.76 2.83
C LEU A 18 -6.06 15.00 3.13
N GLU A 19 -7.00 15.61 3.84
CA GLU A 19 -8.25 15.01 4.29
C GLU A 19 -9.40 15.39 3.34
N ILE A 20 -10.22 14.41 2.99
CA ILE A 20 -11.38 14.60 2.11
C ILE A 20 -12.65 14.24 2.90
N PRO A 21 -13.70 15.10 2.88
CA PRO A 21 -14.96 14.81 3.53
C PRO A 21 -15.59 13.49 3.08
N GLY A 22 -16.29 12.83 4.00
CA GLY A 22 -17.07 11.62 3.75
C GLY A 22 -18.12 11.80 2.65
N HIS A 23 -18.38 10.77 1.84
CA HIS A 23 -19.42 10.77 0.82
C HIS A 23 -19.35 11.96 -0.17
N LEU A 24 -18.17 12.56 -0.36
CA LEU A 24 -18.03 13.80 -1.15
C LEU A 24 -18.58 13.66 -2.59
N LEU A 25 -18.34 12.50 -3.21
CA LEU A 25 -18.77 12.20 -4.60
C LEU A 25 -19.95 11.23 -4.67
N MET A 26 -20.67 11.05 -3.56
CA MET A 26 -21.91 10.28 -3.53
C MET A 26 -23.11 11.20 -3.73
N LYS A 27 -24.22 10.63 -4.23
CA LYS A 27 -25.50 11.36 -4.36
C LYS A 27 -26.08 11.78 -3.00
N GLY A 28 -25.73 11.04 -1.95
CA GLY A 28 -26.12 11.32 -0.56
C GLY A 28 -25.18 10.61 0.42
N GLY A 29 -25.43 10.82 1.71
CA GLY A 29 -24.57 10.32 2.79
C GLY A 29 -24.02 11.45 3.64
N SER A 30 -23.40 11.10 4.76
CA SER A 30 -22.87 12.09 5.70
C SER A 30 -21.51 12.60 5.26
N GLN A 31 -21.27 13.90 5.36
CA GLN A 31 -19.96 14.54 5.12
C GLN A 31 -19.30 15.06 6.41
N ASN A 32 -19.85 14.71 7.59
CA ASN A 32 -19.38 15.19 8.90
C ASN A 32 -18.22 14.36 9.50
N TYR A 33 -17.52 13.61 8.66
CA TYR A 33 -16.38 12.77 9.02
C TYR A 33 -15.38 12.78 7.86
N ILE A 34 -14.16 12.29 8.08
CA ILE A 34 -13.14 12.19 7.03
C ILE A 34 -13.33 10.90 6.25
N GLY A 35 -13.69 11.02 4.97
CA GLY A 35 -13.94 9.91 4.06
C GLY A 35 -12.70 9.25 3.51
N ALA A 36 -11.69 10.06 3.20
CA ALA A 36 -10.42 9.62 2.68
C ALA A 36 -9.29 10.53 3.18
N VAL A 37 -8.09 9.97 3.36
CA VAL A 37 -6.88 10.74 3.67
C VAL A 37 -5.71 10.26 2.82
N LEU A 38 -5.00 11.20 2.19
CA LEU A 38 -3.82 10.90 1.38
C LEU A 38 -2.64 10.57 2.29
N CYS A 39 -2.00 9.43 2.05
CA CYS A 39 -0.95 8.88 2.89
C CYS A 39 0.08 8.10 2.06
N LEU A 40 1.14 7.65 2.74
CA LEU A 40 2.04 6.65 2.20
C LEU A 40 1.66 5.29 2.78
N ARG A 41 1.22 4.35 1.95
CA ARG A 41 0.75 3.02 2.35
C ARG A 41 1.61 1.92 1.76
N GLY A 42 1.85 0.89 2.55
CA GLY A 42 2.48 -0.36 2.15
C GLY A 42 1.50 -1.51 2.31
N THR A 43 1.54 -2.44 1.36
CA THR A 43 0.69 -3.62 1.32
C THR A 43 1.56 -4.85 1.07
N LEU A 44 1.44 -5.87 1.92
CA LEU A 44 2.15 -7.14 1.82
C LEU A 44 1.14 -8.29 1.76
N TYR A 45 1.29 -9.19 0.78
CA TYR A 45 0.46 -10.38 0.64
C TYR A 45 1.27 -11.61 1.05
N PHE A 46 0.80 -12.32 2.07
CA PHE A 46 1.52 -13.44 2.70
C PHE A 46 0.56 -14.61 2.97
N ARG A 47 1.11 -15.74 3.40
CA ARG A 47 0.36 -16.98 3.69
C ARG A 47 0.39 -17.32 5.18
N ASP A 48 -0.41 -18.33 5.54
CA ASP A 48 -0.37 -19.01 6.82
C ASP A 48 -0.72 -18.11 8.01
N ALA A 49 -1.54 -17.07 7.81
CA ALA A 49 -1.96 -16.13 8.87
C ALA A 49 -2.75 -16.80 10.01
N HIS A 50 -3.28 -18.01 9.78
CA HIS A 50 -3.91 -18.84 10.79
C HIS A 50 -2.89 -19.48 11.76
N THR A 51 -1.62 -19.60 11.36
CA THR A 51 -0.58 -20.27 12.16
C THR A 51 -0.05 -19.37 13.28
N ARG A 52 0.37 -19.99 14.39
CA ARG A 52 0.98 -19.27 15.53
C ARG A 52 2.26 -18.52 15.16
N LEU A 53 3.07 -19.09 14.27
CA LEU A 53 4.34 -18.48 13.85
C LEU A 53 4.10 -17.17 13.12
N VAL A 54 3.20 -17.15 12.14
CA VAL A 54 2.91 -15.95 11.36
C VAL A 54 2.17 -14.91 12.20
N ARG A 55 1.27 -15.34 13.09
CA ARG A 55 0.62 -14.47 14.08
C ARG A 55 1.62 -13.75 15.00
N GLU A 56 2.66 -14.45 15.44
CA GLU A 56 3.78 -13.86 16.19
C GLU A 56 4.56 -12.84 15.33
N SER A 57 4.87 -13.18 14.08
CA SER A 57 5.50 -12.23 13.14
C SER A 57 4.67 -10.97 12.92
N LEU A 58 3.33 -11.09 12.83
CA LEU A 58 2.41 -9.95 12.73
C LEU A 58 2.44 -9.08 13.99
N CYS A 59 2.53 -9.69 15.17
CA CYS A 59 2.70 -8.94 16.42
C CYS A 59 4.01 -8.15 16.42
N GLN A 60 5.09 -8.72 15.89
CA GLN A 60 6.37 -8.02 15.75
C GLN A 60 6.32 -6.89 14.72
N CYS A 61 5.63 -7.08 13.59
CA CYS A 61 5.35 -6.01 12.63
C CYS A 61 4.58 -4.86 13.29
N PHE A 62 3.58 -5.19 14.12
CA PHE A 62 2.83 -4.19 14.87
C PHE A 62 3.71 -3.47 15.90
N ASP A 63 4.58 -4.17 16.62
CA ASP A 63 5.52 -3.54 17.56
C ASP A 63 6.45 -2.56 16.84
N ASP A 64 6.94 -2.89 15.64
CA ASP A 64 7.78 -2.02 14.82
C ASP A 64 7.00 -0.78 14.34
N PHE A 65 5.76 -0.95 13.86
CA PHE A 65 4.87 0.17 13.49
C PHE A 65 4.52 1.06 14.68
N LYS A 66 4.21 0.44 15.82
CA LYS A 66 3.80 1.09 17.05
C LYS A 66 4.87 2.05 17.59
N ARG A 67 6.16 1.72 17.43
CA ARG A 67 7.26 2.66 17.77
C ARG A 67 7.18 4.00 17.05
N LEU A 68 6.55 4.04 15.86
CA LEU A 68 6.33 5.26 15.10
C LEU A 68 4.98 5.90 15.42
N ALA A 69 3.94 5.08 15.56
CA ALA A 69 2.55 5.52 15.53
C ALA A 69 1.88 5.66 16.90
N GLU A 70 2.38 5.04 17.97
CA GLU A 70 1.68 4.89 19.26
C GLU A 70 1.07 6.19 19.81
N PRO A 71 1.75 7.36 19.80
CA PRO A 71 1.17 8.60 20.30
C PRO A 71 -0.07 9.09 19.54
N TYR A 72 -0.30 8.59 18.32
CA TYR A 72 -1.36 9.02 17.42
C TYR A 72 -2.53 8.03 17.35
N LEU A 73 -2.39 6.81 17.88
CA LEU A 73 -3.44 5.79 17.79
C LEU A 73 -4.59 6.11 18.74
N THR A 74 -5.80 6.15 18.20
CA THR A 74 -7.02 6.55 18.89
C THR A 74 -8.04 5.41 18.99
N TRP A 75 -8.12 4.55 17.98
CA TRP A 75 -9.11 3.48 17.91
C TRP A 75 -8.50 2.14 17.50
N LEU A 76 -9.13 1.08 18.00
CA LEU A 76 -9.01 -0.29 17.50
C LEU A 76 -10.38 -0.74 17.00
N TRP A 77 -10.46 -1.09 15.73
CA TRP A 77 -11.60 -1.81 15.15
C TRP A 77 -11.19 -3.24 14.80
N ARG A 78 -12.10 -4.19 15.02
CA ARG A 78 -11.92 -5.61 14.73
C ARG A 78 -13.19 -6.13 14.10
N GLU A 79 -13.07 -6.82 12.96
CA GLU A 79 -14.18 -7.50 12.34
C GLU A 79 -14.45 -8.82 13.07
N GLU A 80 -15.69 -9.06 13.47
CA GLU A 80 -16.13 -10.29 14.16
C GLU A 80 -15.17 -10.79 15.27
N PRO A 81 -14.80 -9.95 16.26
CA PRO A 81 -13.85 -10.40 17.28
C PRO A 81 -14.46 -11.53 18.10
N PRO A 82 -13.73 -12.63 18.35
CA PRO A 82 -14.25 -13.75 19.14
C PRO A 82 -14.56 -13.34 20.58
N GLN A 83 -13.90 -12.29 21.08
CA GLN A 83 -14.13 -11.72 22.41
C GLN A 83 -14.06 -10.19 22.38
N GLY A 84 -14.91 -9.56 23.19
CA GLY A 84 -14.98 -8.10 23.34
C GLY A 84 -15.83 -7.42 22.27
N LYS A 85 -15.76 -6.09 22.21
CA LYS A 85 -16.52 -5.31 21.22
C LYS A 85 -15.71 -5.16 19.92
N PRO A 86 -16.38 -4.97 18.77
CA PRO A 86 -15.73 -4.64 17.50
C PRO A 86 -14.93 -3.35 17.56
N LEU A 87 -15.42 -2.33 18.24
CA LEU A 87 -14.78 -1.02 18.34
C LEU A 87 -14.44 -0.68 19.80
N SER A 88 -13.21 -0.24 20.03
CA SER A 88 -12.73 0.27 21.31
C SER A 88 -11.77 1.44 21.12
N ALA A 89 -11.68 2.34 22.11
CA ALA A 89 -10.58 3.29 22.16
C ALA A 89 -9.26 2.53 22.30
N TYR A 90 -8.19 3.00 21.64
CA TYR A 90 -6.89 2.34 21.66
C TYR A 90 -6.31 2.26 23.08
N ALA A 91 -6.50 3.30 23.90
CA ALA A 91 -6.03 3.34 25.28
C ALA A 91 -6.67 2.25 26.18
N ASP A 92 -7.85 1.77 25.83
CA ASP A 92 -8.58 0.72 26.56
C ASP A 92 -8.36 -0.67 25.95
N ALA A 93 -7.68 -0.75 24.80
CA ALA A 93 -7.46 -2.00 24.08
C ALA A 93 -6.38 -2.84 24.77
N LYS A 94 -6.57 -4.16 24.76
CA LYS A 94 -5.51 -5.09 25.13
C LYS A 94 -4.37 -5.03 24.10
N PRO A 95 -3.14 -5.39 24.47
CA PRO A 95 -2.06 -5.60 23.51
C PRO A 95 -2.46 -6.58 22.40
N LEU A 96 -1.98 -6.37 21.17
CA LEU A 96 -2.28 -7.24 20.02
C LEU A 96 -1.95 -8.71 20.34
N ARG A 97 -0.78 -8.94 20.93
CA ARG A 97 -0.27 -10.26 21.29
C ARG A 97 -1.23 -11.03 22.20
N ASP A 98 -1.71 -10.39 23.27
CA ASP A 98 -2.68 -10.97 24.20
C ASP A 98 -4.01 -11.35 23.50
N MET A 99 -4.45 -10.53 22.54
CA MET A 99 -5.68 -10.82 21.78
C MET A 99 -5.46 -11.99 20.82
N VAL A 100 -4.34 -12.02 20.13
CA VAL A 100 -3.98 -13.05 19.14
C VAL A 100 -3.71 -14.40 19.82
N GLU A 101 -3.09 -14.43 20.99
CA GLU A 101 -2.87 -15.65 21.79
C GLU A 101 -4.18 -16.30 22.25
N ALA A 102 -5.24 -15.50 22.44
CA ALA A 102 -6.56 -15.98 22.85
C ALA A 102 -7.41 -16.50 21.68
N MET A 103 -6.95 -16.36 20.43
CA MET A 103 -7.67 -16.76 19.22
C MET A 103 -7.31 -18.18 18.78
N ASP A 104 -8.31 -18.89 18.23
CA ASP A 104 -8.13 -20.16 17.52
C ASP A 104 -7.65 -19.94 16.07
N GLU A 105 -7.17 -20.99 15.40
CA GLU A 105 -6.77 -20.93 13.99
C GLU A 105 -7.93 -20.60 13.03
N ASP A 106 -9.17 -20.93 13.41
CA ASP A 106 -10.37 -20.69 12.60
C ASP A 106 -11.08 -19.35 12.91
N ASP A 107 -10.59 -18.59 13.90
CA ASP A 107 -11.04 -17.23 14.16
C ASP A 107 -10.57 -16.26 13.06
N LEU A 108 -11.42 -15.28 12.72
CA LEU A 108 -11.05 -14.23 11.77
C LEU A 108 -9.97 -13.34 12.38
N LEU A 109 -8.81 -13.25 11.73
CA LEU A 109 -7.75 -12.34 12.10
C LEU A 109 -7.97 -10.99 11.40
N SER A 110 -8.72 -10.09 12.04
CA SER A 110 -9.06 -8.79 11.49
C SER A 110 -8.86 -7.68 12.53
N PHE A 111 -7.86 -6.81 12.30
CA PHE A 111 -7.45 -5.76 13.24
C PHE A 111 -7.11 -4.48 12.49
N TYR A 112 -7.70 -3.36 12.93
CA TYR A 112 -7.48 -2.03 12.37
C TYR A 112 -7.12 -1.09 13.51
N TYR A 113 -5.85 -0.67 13.56
CA TYR A 113 -5.38 0.38 14.46
C TYR A 113 -5.41 1.71 13.71
N LEU A 114 -6.12 2.68 14.27
CA LEU A 114 -6.55 3.90 13.58
C LEU A 114 -6.14 5.14 14.37
N SER A 115 -5.91 6.26 13.66
CA SER A 115 -5.61 7.59 14.24
C SER A 115 -6.70 8.63 13.99
N GLY A 116 -7.86 8.23 13.47
CA GLY A 116 -8.99 9.12 13.21
C GLY A 116 -9.48 9.79 14.49
N LYS A 117 -9.94 11.04 14.40
CA LYS A 117 -10.51 11.75 15.56
C LYS A 117 -11.82 11.10 15.98
N GLN A 118 -12.68 10.79 15.01
CA GLN A 118 -13.86 9.96 15.16
C GLN A 118 -13.54 8.53 14.74
N PRO A 119 -14.24 7.51 15.28
CA PRO A 119 -13.98 6.11 14.93
C PRO A 119 -14.28 5.77 13.47
N ASN A 120 -15.06 6.61 12.79
CA ASN A 120 -15.38 6.48 11.37
C ASN A 120 -14.54 7.41 10.48
N ASP A 121 -13.59 8.17 11.01
CA ASP A 121 -12.68 8.96 10.18
C ASP A 121 -11.64 8.04 9.52
N ALA A 122 -11.31 8.32 8.25
CA ALA A 122 -10.13 7.78 7.61
C ALA A 122 -8.87 8.17 8.39
N SER A 123 -7.90 7.25 8.47
CA SER A 123 -6.73 7.40 9.32
C SER A 123 -5.45 7.40 8.50
N ALA A 124 -4.57 8.40 8.69
CA ALA A 124 -3.28 8.46 8.02
C ALA A 124 -2.26 7.51 8.65
N TRP A 125 -2.31 7.32 9.98
CA TRP A 125 -1.69 6.17 10.63
C TRP A 125 -2.69 5.03 10.65
N LEU A 126 -2.38 3.97 9.92
CA LEU A 126 -3.19 2.76 9.83
C LEU A 126 -2.27 1.55 9.99
N PHE A 127 -2.74 0.56 10.74
CA PHE A 127 -2.23 -0.81 10.69
C PHE A 127 -3.42 -1.75 10.59
N ASP A 128 -3.53 -2.43 9.46
CA ASP A 128 -4.64 -3.28 9.05
C ASP A 128 -4.13 -4.70 8.76
N VAL A 129 -4.62 -5.65 9.54
CA VAL A 129 -4.36 -7.08 9.33
C VAL A 129 -5.64 -7.72 8.84
N PHE A 130 -5.56 -8.39 7.69
CA PHE A 130 -6.59 -9.32 7.22
C PHE A 130 -5.96 -10.69 7.01
N GLY A 131 -6.21 -11.61 7.95
CA GLY A 131 -5.70 -12.98 7.93
C GLY A 131 -6.78 -14.01 7.63
N MET A 132 -6.45 -14.92 6.71
CA MET A 132 -7.32 -16.00 6.31
C MET A 132 -7.46 -17.06 7.42
N ARG A 133 -8.68 -17.60 7.59
CA ARG A 133 -9.00 -18.62 8.60
C ARG A 133 -8.39 -19.98 8.22
N GLY A 134 -8.01 -20.78 9.22
CA GLY A 134 -7.36 -22.08 9.02
C GLY A 134 -8.14 -23.05 8.13
N TRP A 135 -9.46 -23.12 8.29
CA TRP A 135 -10.30 -23.98 7.43
C TRP A 135 -10.28 -23.58 5.95
N LYS A 136 -10.20 -22.27 5.63
CA LYS A 136 -10.06 -21.79 4.25
C LYS A 136 -8.67 -22.13 3.71
N ALA A 137 -7.64 -21.95 4.54
CA ALA A 137 -6.27 -22.30 4.17
C ALA A 137 -6.15 -23.78 3.79
N LYS A 138 -6.80 -24.68 4.55
CA LYS A 138 -6.89 -26.12 4.25
C LYS A 138 -7.61 -26.43 2.93
N MET A 139 -8.45 -25.52 2.43
CA MET A 139 -9.11 -25.61 1.12
C MET A 139 -8.25 -25.02 -0.02
N GLY A 140 -7.05 -24.52 0.28
CA GLY A 140 -6.14 -23.91 -0.69
C GLY A 140 -6.29 -22.40 -0.86
N ASP A 141 -7.18 -21.76 -0.07
CA ASP A 141 -7.36 -20.31 -0.04
C ASP A 141 -6.75 -19.75 1.24
N ASP A 142 -5.49 -19.33 1.16
CA ASP A 142 -4.67 -18.92 2.32
C ASP A 142 -3.98 -17.57 2.11
N LEU A 143 -4.41 -16.79 1.11
CA LEU A 143 -3.82 -15.48 0.89
C LEU A 143 -4.32 -14.49 1.94
N SER A 144 -3.40 -13.85 2.63
CA SER A 144 -3.66 -12.86 3.67
C SER A 144 -2.94 -11.56 3.33
N ALA A 145 -3.33 -10.48 3.99
CA ALA A 145 -2.76 -9.17 3.74
C ALA A 145 -2.44 -8.40 5.03
N LEU A 146 -1.37 -7.62 4.96
CA LEU A 146 -1.01 -6.59 5.92
C LEU A 146 -0.94 -5.27 5.17
N GLU A 147 -1.71 -4.28 5.60
CA GLU A 147 -1.58 -2.89 5.16
C GLU A 147 -1.13 -2.02 6.34
N PHE A 148 -0.18 -1.11 6.10
CA PHE A 148 0.16 -0.08 7.07
C PHE A 148 0.51 1.22 6.37
N SER A 149 0.26 2.34 7.03
CA SER A 149 0.49 3.66 6.44
C SER A 149 1.00 4.67 7.44
N ILE A 150 1.63 5.72 6.90
CA ILE A 150 2.07 6.89 7.65
C ILE A 150 1.56 8.17 6.97
N PRO A 151 1.39 9.28 7.73
CA PRO A 151 1.11 10.58 7.16
C PRO A 151 2.27 11.09 6.28
N LEU A 152 1.95 11.81 5.20
CA LEU A 152 2.99 12.37 4.32
C LEU A 152 3.93 13.32 5.05
N LEU A 153 3.43 14.12 6.01
CA LEU A 153 4.29 14.98 6.82
C LEU A 153 5.36 14.17 7.57
N TYR A 154 5.00 12.99 8.11
CA TYR A 154 5.96 12.13 8.79
C TYR A 154 6.99 11.57 7.81
N GLN A 155 6.56 11.18 6.60
CA GLN A 155 7.44 10.72 5.52
C GLN A 155 8.46 11.79 5.13
N GLU A 156 8.02 13.03 4.90
CA GLU A 156 8.91 14.14 4.52
C GLU A 156 9.95 14.43 5.61
N GLN A 157 9.56 14.30 6.88
CA GLN A 157 10.48 14.52 8.02
C GLN A 157 11.39 13.31 8.29
N ASN A 158 10.98 12.11 7.88
CA ASN A 158 11.65 10.85 8.23
C ASN A 158 11.70 9.89 7.01
N PRO A 159 12.40 10.27 5.91
CA PRO A 159 12.27 9.62 4.60
C PRO A 159 12.63 8.12 4.59
N LEU A 160 13.47 7.67 5.54
CA LEU A 160 13.94 6.29 5.64
C LEU A 160 13.10 5.41 6.59
N SER A 161 12.27 5.99 7.46
CA SER A 161 11.56 5.23 8.49
C SER A 161 10.54 4.27 7.90
N PHE A 162 9.78 4.71 6.90
CA PHE A 162 8.81 3.86 6.22
C PHE A 162 9.48 2.73 5.42
N LEU A 163 10.53 3.06 4.67
CA LEU A 163 11.29 2.06 3.92
C LEU A 163 11.84 0.97 4.84
N ARG A 164 12.37 1.35 6.01
CA ARG A 164 12.83 0.40 7.05
C ARG A 164 11.67 -0.48 7.53
N LEU A 165 10.54 0.13 7.90
CA LEU A 165 9.36 -0.61 8.37
C LEU A 165 8.85 -1.61 7.33
N PHE A 166 8.84 -1.24 6.05
CA PHE A 166 8.43 -2.11 4.95
C PHE A 166 9.37 -3.30 4.78
N LEU A 167 10.68 -3.06 4.75
CA LEU A 167 11.67 -4.15 4.63
C LEU A 167 11.66 -5.09 5.84
N ASP A 168 11.55 -4.56 7.05
CA ASP A 168 11.56 -5.38 8.25
C ASP A 168 10.27 -6.21 8.36
N SER A 169 9.12 -5.65 7.97
CA SER A 169 7.87 -6.41 7.85
C SER A 169 7.95 -7.49 6.77
N ALA A 170 8.54 -7.18 5.61
CA ALA A 170 8.77 -8.17 4.55
C ALA A 170 9.66 -9.33 5.02
N ARG A 171 10.75 -9.05 5.75
CA ARG A 171 11.62 -10.09 6.31
C ARG A 171 10.92 -11.01 7.32
N ARG A 172 9.98 -10.47 8.11
CA ARG A 172 9.24 -11.24 9.13
C ARG A 172 8.13 -12.10 8.53
N LEU A 173 7.46 -11.61 7.50
CA LEU A 173 6.28 -12.26 6.91
C LEU A 173 6.60 -13.08 5.66
N ALA A 174 7.77 -12.89 5.06
CA ALA A 174 8.19 -13.53 3.80
C ALA A 174 7.08 -13.50 2.71
N PRO A 175 6.50 -12.32 2.41
CA PRO A 175 5.35 -12.20 1.51
C PRO A 175 5.70 -12.66 0.08
N GLU A 176 4.67 -13.08 -0.67
CA GLU A 176 4.78 -13.48 -2.07
C GLU A 176 4.87 -12.26 -3.03
N GLN A 177 4.16 -11.20 -2.68
CA GLN A 177 4.14 -9.94 -3.40
C GLN A 177 3.82 -8.80 -2.44
N GLY A 178 4.20 -7.60 -2.82
CA GLY A 178 3.85 -6.40 -2.07
C GLY A 178 4.25 -5.15 -2.82
N TYR A 179 3.75 -4.02 -2.36
CA TYR A 179 4.07 -2.73 -2.93
C TYR A 179 3.86 -1.64 -1.88
N ALA A 180 4.49 -0.49 -2.07
CA ALA A 180 4.20 0.69 -1.28
C ALA A 180 4.37 1.97 -2.08
N GLY A 181 3.55 2.96 -1.76
CA GLY A 181 3.56 4.28 -2.40
C GLY A 181 2.39 5.12 -1.89
N HIS A 182 2.09 6.19 -2.62
CA HIS A 182 0.98 7.06 -2.27
C HIS A 182 -0.35 6.34 -2.43
N ALA A 183 -1.24 6.49 -1.46
CA ALA A 183 -2.58 5.91 -1.48
C ALA A 183 -3.58 6.77 -0.71
N PHE A 184 -4.87 6.60 -0.98
CA PHE A 184 -5.90 7.03 -0.03
C PHE A 184 -6.19 5.90 0.95
N ASN A 185 -6.11 6.19 2.24
CA ASN A 185 -6.84 5.41 3.22
C ASN A 185 -8.27 5.89 3.25
N LEU A 186 -9.21 4.98 3.05
CA LEU A 186 -10.64 5.25 3.18
C LEU A 186 -11.10 4.98 4.60
N SER A 187 -12.19 5.63 5.01
CA SER A 187 -12.89 5.32 6.25
C SER A 187 -13.22 3.84 6.31
N VAL A 188 -12.66 3.13 7.28
CA VAL A 188 -12.78 1.67 7.37
C VAL A 188 -14.23 1.22 7.51
N THR A 189 -15.03 1.95 8.31
CA THR A 189 -16.44 1.61 8.55
C THR A 189 -17.39 2.16 7.48
N ASN A 190 -16.94 3.04 6.58
CA ASN A 190 -17.77 3.65 5.54
C ASN A 190 -17.10 3.57 4.16
N ARG A 191 -16.27 2.55 3.90
CA ARG A 191 -15.40 2.48 2.71
C ARG A 191 -16.17 2.72 1.42
N ASP A 192 -17.27 2.00 1.24
CA ASP A 192 -18.12 2.02 0.05
C ASP A 192 -18.48 3.45 -0.39
N GLY A 193 -18.96 4.28 0.55
CA GLY A 193 -19.34 5.66 0.28
C GLY A 193 -18.16 6.61 -0.06
N ASN A 194 -16.91 6.15 0.03
CA ASN A 194 -15.72 6.96 -0.25
C ASN A 194 -14.86 6.42 -1.41
N GLU A 195 -15.15 5.22 -1.92
CA GLU A 195 -14.49 4.67 -3.11
C GLU A 195 -14.62 5.55 -4.37
N PRO A 196 -15.75 6.26 -4.60
CA PRO A 196 -15.84 7.17 -5.75
C PRO A 196 -14.84 8.33 -5.70
N THR A 197 -14.52 8.82 -4.50
CA THR A 197 -13.47 9.82 -4.31
C THR A 197 -12.10 9.24 -4.70
N GLU A 198 -11.77 8.02 -4.26
CA GLU A 198 -10.52 7.35 -4.65
C GLU A 198 -10.46 7.15 -6.18
N ALA A 199 -11.55 6.65 -6.79
CA ALA A 199 -11.63 6.43 -8.23
C ALA A 199 -11.42 7.73 -9.02
N PHE A 200 -12.02 8.83 -8.56
CA PHE A 200 -11.90 10.14 -9.20
C PHE A 200 -10.47 10.69 -9.13
N MET A 201 -9.80 10.50 -7.99
CA MET A 201 -8.42 10.93 -7.80
C MET A 201 -7.44 10.07 -8.59
N ALA A 202 -7.64 8.75 -8.64
CA ALA A 202 -6.77 7.81 -9.34
C ALA A 202 -6.64 8.10 -10.84
N ALA A 203 -7.70 8.61 -11.47
CA ALA A 203 -7.66 9.04 -12.87
C ALA A 203 -6.73 10.24 -13.13
N ARG A 204 -6.31 10.97 -12.08
CA ARG A 204 -5.48 12.17 -12.16
C ARG A 204 -4.09 11.98 -11.53
N MET A 205 -3.89 10.89 -10.82
CA MET A 205 -2.67 10.61 -10.05
C MET A 205 -2.16 9.20 -10.41
N PRO A 206 -1.40 9.03 -11.51
CA PRO A 206 -0.95 7.72 -11.97
C PRO A 206 -0.04 6.98 -10.96
N GLY A 207 0.55 7.67 -9.99
CA GLY A 207 1.32 7.05 -8.90
C GLY A 207 0.48 6.58 -7.71
N LEU A 208 -0.82 6.90 -7.68
CA LEU A 208 -1.73 6.57 -6.58
C LEU A 208 -2.17 5.10 -6.61
N ASP A 209 -1.98 4.39 -5.50
CA ASP A 209 -2.56 3.07 -5.24
C ASP A 209 -4.06 3.15 -4.91
N VAL A 210 -4.82 2.12 -5.33
CA VAL A 210 -6.28 2.08 -5.17
C VAL A 210 -6.79 0.72 -4.69
N GLY A 211 -7.97 0.72 -4.08
CA GLY A 211 -8.59 -0.47 -3.54
C GLY A 211 -7.99 -0.89 -2.20
N THR A 212 -8.39 -2.07 -1.72
CA THR A 212 -7.94 -2.63 -0.44
C THR A 212 -7.47 -4.05 -0.59
N ALA A 213 -6.43 -4.41 0.16
CA ALA A 213 -5.88 -5.74 0.12
C ALA A 213 -6.88 -6.80 0.60
N GLY A 214 -7.74 -6.47 1.58
CA GLY A 214 -8.78 -7.36 2.09
C GLY A 214 -9.80 -7.79 1.02
N LEU A 215 -10.15 -6.91 0.08
CA LEU A 215 -10.97 -7.26 -1.07
C LEU A 215 -10.20 -8.20 -2.01
N LEU A 216 -8.96 -7.83 -2.34
CA LEU A 216 -8.15 -8.54 -3.32
C LEU A 216 -7.82 -9.98 -2.92
N VAL A 217 -7.63 -10.26 -1.63
CA VAL A 217 -7.38 -11.63 -1.17
C VAL A 217 -8.63 -12.53 -1.21
N ASN A 218 -9.82 -11.97 -1.43
CA ASN A 218 -11.09 -12.72 -1.48
C ASN A 218 -11.68 -12.82 -2.90
N ILE A 219 -11.00 -12.35 -3.94
CA ILE A 219 -11.50 -12.43 -5.32
C ILE A 219 -10.83 -13.57 -6.10
N PRO A 220 -11.58 -14.35 -6.90
CA PRO A 220 -11.04 -15.49 -7.67
C PRO A 220 -9.97 -15.13 -8.69
N GLU A 221 -9.97 -13.90 -9.20
CA GLU A 221 -9.06 -13.40 -10.22
C GLU A 221 -7.65 -13.16 -9.67
N PHE A 222 -7.50 -12.93 -8.36
CA PHE A 222 -6.22 -12.60 -7.71
C PHE A 222 -5.39 -13.86 -7.43
N LYS A 223 -4.97 -14.52 -8.51
CA LYS A 223 -4.26 -15.81 -8.53
C LYS A 223 -2.74 -15.71 -8.30
N PRO A 224 -2.09 -16.78 -7.84
CA PRO A 224 -0.64 -16.79 -7.56
C PRO A 224 0.23 -16.36 -8.76
N THR A 225 1.49 -16.02 -8.48
CA THR A 225 2.55 -15.70 -9.47
C THR A 225 2.29 -14.48 -10.36
N LYS A 226 1.43 -13.56 -9.91
CA LYS A 226 1.27 -12.23 -10.49
C LYS A 226 1.51 -11.14 -9.45
N ILE A 227 1.70 -9.91 -9.91
CA ILE A 227 1.75 -8.70 -9.09
C ILE A 227 0.57 -7.78 -9.41
N LYS A 228 -0.07 -7.20 -8.38
CA LYS A 228 -1.13 -6.20 -8.56
C LYS A 228 -0.64 -5.02 -9.39
N THR A 229 0.48 -4.41 -8.98
CA THR A 229 0.97 -3.18 -9.56
C THR A 229 2.46 -2.98 -9.24
N VAL A 230 3.06 -1.96 -9.84
CA VAL A 230 4.34 -1.40 -9.40
C VAL A 230 4.08 -0.07 -8.71
N SER A 231 4.92 0.26 -7.74
CA SER A 231 4.88 1.52 -7.02
C SER A 231 6.29 1.93 -6.57
N TRP A 232 6.40 2.90 -5.65
CA TRP A 232 7.69 3.34 -5.11
C TRP A 232 8.53 2.17 -4.62
N LEU A 233 7.92 1.29 -3.83
CA LEU A 233 8.46 0.00 -3.46
C LEU A 233 7.65 -1.09 -4.16
N THR A 234 8.33 -2.07 -4.74
CA THR A 234 7.70 -3.26 -5.34
C THR A 234 8.46 -4.49 -4.87
N LEU A 235 7.76 -5.43 -4.23
CA LEU A 235 8.32 -6.65 -3.69
C LEU A 235 7.97 -7.84 -4.60
N LEU A 236 9.00 -8.61 -4.95
CA LEU A 236 8.89 -9.87 -5.68
C LEU A 236 9.49 -10.98 -4.83
N ASP A 237 8.73 -12.05 -4.61
CA ASP A 237 9.31 -13.30 -4.14
C ASP A 237 10.21 -13.95 -5.18
N GLN A 238 10.96 -14.97 -4.77
CA GLN A 238 11.90 -15.68 -5.65
C GLN A 238 11.19 -16.24 -6.89
N THR A 239 9.97 -16.77 -6.74
CA THR A 239 9.20 -17.33 -7.86
C THR A 239 8.90 -16.26 -8.91
N ARG A 240 8.43 -15.07 -8.52
CA ARG A 240 8.16 -13.96 -9.46
C ARG A 240 9.46 -13.39 -10.03
N LEU A 241 10.51 -13.31 -9.22
CA LEU A 241 11.83 -12.85 -9.65
C LEU A 241 12.41 -13.75 -10.74
N ASP A 242 12.27 -15.08 -10.62
CA ASP A 242 12.73 -16.04 -11.62
C ASP A 242 11.97 -15.91 -12.95
N ILE A 243 10.66 -15.64 -12.91
CA ILE A 243 9.85 -15.44 -14.13
C ILE A 243 10.34 -14.23 -14.95
N VAL A 244 10.85 -13.19 -14.29
CA VAL A 244 11.38 -11.99 -14.96
C VAL A 244 12.89 -12.06 -15.25
N GLY A 245 13.50 -13.23 -15.11
CA GLY A 245 14.90 -13.48 -15.46
C GLY A 245 15.90 -13.32 -14.32
N GLY A 246 15.45 -13.05 -13.09
CA GLY A 246 16.31 -12.93 -11.92
C GLY A 246 16.80 -11.51 -11.64
N LEU A 247 17.53 -11.35 -10.52
CA LEU A 247 18.01 -10.04 -10.04
C LEU A 247 18.96 -9.35 -11.02
N GLU A 248 19.92 -10.09 -11.59
CA GLU A 248 20.92 -9.52 -12.50
C GLU A 248 20.29 -8.96 -13.78
N GLU A 249 19.24 -9.63 -14.28
CA GLU A 249 18.48 -9.14 -15.44
C GLU A 249 17.75 -7.82 -15.12
N LEU A 250 17.09 -7.75 -13.97
CA LEU A 250 16.46 -6.50 -13.50
C LEU A 250 17.49 -5.35 -13.37
N ARG A 251 18.67 -5.64 -12.80
CA ARG A 251 19.74 -4.65 -12.64
C ARG A 251 20.33 -4.17 -13.95
N ALA A 252 20.37 -5.03 -14.98
CA ALA A 252 20.83 -4.64 -16.31
C ALA A 252 19.83 -3.68 -16.99
N GLN A 253 18.53 -3.89 -16.78
CA GLN A 253 17.46 -3.10 -17.40
C GLN A 253 17.16 -1.78 -16.65
N LEU A 254 17.52 -1.66 -15.37
CA LEU A 254 17.18 -0.52 -14.52
C LEU A 254 18.43 0.26 -14.06
N PRO A 255 18.53 1.58 -14.28
CA PRO A 255 19.70 2.36 -13.87
C PRO A 255 19.93 2.34 -12.35
N SER A 256 21.08 1.84 -11.90
CA SER A 256 21.43 1.75 -10.47
C SER A 256 21.55 3.10 -9.75
N SER A 257 21.59 4.21 -10.51
CA SER A 257 21.54 5.57 -9.95
C SER A 257 20.15 5.94 -9.43
N HIS A 258 19.08 5.30 -9.92
CA HIS A 258 17.69 5.64 -9.59
C HIS A 258 16.91 4.45 -9.01
N PHE A 259 17.43 3.23 -9.14
CA PHE A 259 16.83 2.02 -8.60
C PHE A 259 17.73 1.38 -7.55
N ALA A 260 17.15 1.01 -6.41
CA ALA A 260 17.80 0.21 -5.38
C ALA A 260 17.08 -1.12 -5.19
N PHE A 261 17.84 -2.13 -4.81
CA PHE A 261 17.37 -3.49 -4.60
C PHE A 261 17.74 -3.91 -3.18
N TYR A 262 16.80 -4.50 -2.45
CA TYR A 262 17.02 -4.95 -1.08
C TYR A 262 16.61 -6.41 -0.95
N ASP A 263 17.52 -7.23 -0.44
CA ASP A 263 17.19 -8.59 -0.04
C ASP A 263 16.32 -8.58 1.23
N TYR A 264 15.23 -9.35 1.18
CA TYR A 264 14.37 -9.61 2.33
C TYR A 264 14.33 -11.10 2.73
N GLY A 265 15.16 -11.94 2.12
CA GLY A 265 15.33 -13.36 2.41
C GLY A 265 14.56 -14.29 1.46
N ASN A 266 13.34 -13.92 1.07
CA ASN A 266 12.51 -14.70 0.14
C ASN A 266 12.40 -14.08 -1.27
N GLY A 267 13.25 -13.11 -1.59
CA GLY A 267 13.23 -12.39 -2.86
C GLY A 267 13.80 -10.97 -2.71
N VAL A 268 13.30 -10.04 -3.52
CA VAL A 268 13.80 -8.66 -3.57
C VAL A 268 12.71 -7.62 -3.42
N VAL A 269 13.04 -6.53 -2.73
CA VAL A 269 12.30 -5.26 -2.77
C VAL A 269 13.03 -4.28 -3.67
N ILE A 270 12.32 -3.77 -4.67
CA ILE A 270 12.79 -2.80 -5.66
C ILE A 270 12.27 -1.43 -5.24
N GLN A 271 13.18 -0.47 -5.04
CA GLN A 271 12.85 0.94 -4.86
C GLN A 271 13.00 1.66 -6.21
N ALA A 272 11.91 2.23 -6.71
CA ALA A 272 11.82 2.94 -7.98
C ALA A 272 11.87 4.46 -7.76
N GLY A 273 13.07 5.03 -7.84
CA GLY A 273 13.33 6.46 -7.63
C GLY A 273 13.58 6.85 -6.16
N ALA A 274 14.02 8.09 -5.98
CA ALA A 274 14.40 8.61 -4.66
C ALA A 274 13.21 8.76 -3.73
N TYR A 275 12.05 9.15 -4.26
CA TYR A 275 10.87 9.46 -3.46
C TYR A 275 9.64 8.71 -3.97
N PRO A 276 8.61 8.54 -3.14
CA PRO A 276 7.32 8.12 -3.65
C PRO A 276 6.72 9.22 -4.52
N TYR A 277 6.31 8.89 -5.74
CA TYR A 277 5.71 9.84 -6.70
C TYR A 277 4.20 9.63 -6.84
N LEU A 278 3.44 10.73 -6.90
CA LEU A 278 1.99 10.73 -7.24
C LEU A 278 1.73 10.87 -8.74
N GLY A 279 2.64 11.54 -9.44
CA GLY A 279 2.57 11.81 -10.86
C GLY A 279 3.95 12.19 -11.40
N GLY A 280 4.01 12.37 -12.71
CA GLY A 280 5.17 12.88 -13.44
C GLY A 280 5.14 14.40 -13.56
N ASP A 281 5.60 14.91 -14.69
CA ASP A 281 5.69 16.35 -14.96
C ASP A 281 4.50 16.88 -15.76
N ALA A 282 4.60 18.13 -16.21
CA ALA A 282 3.54 18.80 -16.96
C ALA A 282 3.26 18.17 -18.33
N ASP A 283 4.27 17.53 -18.95
CA ASP A 283 4.15 16.92 -20.27
C ASP A 283 3.49 15.53 -20.17
N ASP A 284 3.86 14.74 -19.16
CA ASP A 284 3.26 13.44 -18.91
C ASP A 284 3.08 13.17 -17.41
N PRO A 285 1.84 12.90 -16.94
CA PRO A 285 1.56 12.68 -15.52
C PRO A 285 2.05 11.33 -14.99
N LYS A 286 2.66 10.44 -15.80
CA LYS A 286 3.19 9.15 -15.34
C LYS A 286 4.58 9.32 -14.70
N PRO A 287 4.80 8.81 -13.46
CA PRO A 287 6.13 8.83 -12.85
C PRO A 287 7.15 8.01 -13.66
N VAL A 288 8.27 8.64 -14.03
CA VAL A 288 9.25 8.06 -14.96
C VAL A 288 9.82 6.73 -14.45
N ALA A 289 10.20 6.67 -13.18
CA ALA A 289 10.74 5.46 -12.56
C ALA A 289 9.70 4.31 -12.56
N TYR A 290 8.42 4.62 -12.41
CA TYR A 290 7.36 3.62 -12.37
C TYR A 290 7.04 3.10 -13.77
N VAL A 291 7.08 3.95 -14.80
CA VAL A 291 6.92 3.52 -16.20
C VAL A 291 8.01 2.51 -16.58
N LEU A 292 9.27 2.79 -16.23
CA LEU A 292 10.38 1.89 -16.53
C LEU A 292 10.26 0.56 -15.78
N LEU A 293 9.95 0.58 -14.48
CA LEU A 293 9.75 -0.66 -13.72
C LEU A 293 8.53 -1.45 -14.23
N ASN A 294 7.44 -0.76 -14.53
CA ASN A 294 6.22 -1.36 -15.09
C ASN A 294 6.50 -2.06 -16.42
N HIS A 295 7.30 -1.46 -17.31
CA HIS A 295 7.68 -2.07 -18.57
C HIS A 295 8.39 -3.42 -18.36
N VAL A 296 9.36 -3.47 -17.45
CA VAL A 296 10.12 -4.68 -17.13
C VAL A 296 9.23 -5.76 -16.49
N LEU A 297 8.32 -5.37 -15.60
CA LEU A 297 7.46 -6.30 -14.85
C LEU A 297 6.11 -6.58 -15.53
N LYS A 298 5.85 -6.00 -16.72
CA LYS A 298 4.55 -6.07 -17.41
C LYS A 298 4.05 -7.51 -17.58
N GLY A 299 4.95 -8.44 -17.92
CA GLY A 299 4.59 -9.85 -18.15
C GLY A 299 4.03 -10.59 -16.92
N ILE A 300 4.34 -10.11 -15.71
CA ILE A 300 3.86 -10.69 -14.45
C ILE A 300 2.83 -9.82 -13.73
N ARG A 301 2.46 -8.66 -14.27
CA ARG A 301 1.36 -7.86 -13.73
C ARG A 301 0.01 -8.52 -14.05
N TYR A 302 -0.99 -8.32 -13.19
CA TYR A 302 -2.36 -8.64 -13.56
C TYR A 302 -2.83 -7.76 -14.72
N GLU A 303 -3.57 -8.39 -15.63
CA GLU A 303 -4.29 -7.70 -16.70
C GLU A 303 -5.72 -7.37 -16.27
N THR A 304 -6.27 -8.15 -15.34
CA THR A 304 -7.54 -7.91 -14.68
C THR A 304 -7.53 -8.53 -13.29
N VAL A 305 -8.27 -7.90 -12.37
CA VAL A 305 -8.61 -8.44 -11.05
C VAL A 305 -10.12 -8.43 -10.84
N GLY A 306 -10.91 -8.30 -11.92
CA GLY A 306 -12.34 -8.04 -11.83
C GLY A 306 -12.60 -6.63 -11.30
N SER A 307 -12.55 -6.45 -9.99
CA SER A 307 -12.86 -5.16 -9.34
C SER A 307 -11.84 -4.78 -8.28
N LEU A 308 -11.51 -3.48 -8.23
CA LEU A 308 -10.72 -2.86 -7.16
C LEU A 308 -11.62 -2.18 -6.12
N HIS A 309 -12.91 -2.02 -6.44
CA HIS A 309 -13.97 -1.38 -5.66
C HIS A 309 -15.21 -2.26 -5.58
N GLY A 310 -16.12 -1.91 -4.67
CA GLY A 310 -17.49 -2.40 -4.69
C GLY A 310 -18.24 -1.98 -5.96
N GLY A 311 -19.30 -2.72 -6.28
CA GLY A 311 -20.18 -2.38 -7.40
C GLY A 311 -20.88 -1.04 -7.20
N SER A 312 -21.13 -0.32 -8.30
CA SER A 312 -21.86 0.95 -8.26
C SER A 312 -23.34 0.71 -7.90
N HIS A 313 -23.89 1.53 -7.00
CA HIS A 313 -25.29 1.45 -6.58
C HIS A 313 -26.16 2.55 -7.20
N ASP A 314 -25.62 3.75 -7.39
CA ASP A 314 -26.31 4.96 -7.83
C ASP A 314 -25.70 5.56 -9.13
N GLY A 315 -24.80 4.83 -9.80
CA GLY A 315 -24.08 5.30 -10.98
C GLY A 315 -22.84 6.13 -10.66
N GLU A 316 -22.40 6.13 -9.40
CA GLU A 316 -21.15 6.73 -8.97
C GLU A 316 -19.93 6.03 -9.58
N LEU A 317 -18.84 6.79 -9.72
CA LEU A 317 -17.59 6.29 -10.29
C LEU A 317 -17.01 5.17 -9.41
N ARG A 318 -16.65 4.03 -10.02
CA ARG A 318 -15.98 2.91 -9.36
C ARG A 318 -14.90 2.33 -10.29
N LEU A 319 -13.89 1.71 -9.69
CA LEU A 319 -12.88 0.93 -10.40
C LEU A 319 -13.32 -0.55 -10.44
N VAL A 320 -14.22 -0.86 -11.38
CA VAL A 320 -14.77 -2.20 -11.61
C VAL A 320 -14.64 -2.56 -13.09
N ASP A 321 -14.40 -3.84 -13.36
CA ASP A 321 -14.21 -4.42 -14.69
C ASP A 321 -13.21 -3.59 -15.52
N TRP A 322 -13.68 -2.97 -16.61
CA TRP A 322 -12.85 -2.21 -17.53
C TRP A 322 -12.09 -1.06 -16.86
N SER A 323 -12.69 -0.33 -15.91
CA SER A 323 -12.00 0.79 -15.26
C SER A 323 -10.92 0.31 -14.28
N ALA A 324 -11.10 -0.87 -13.66
CA ALA A 324 -10.05 -1.52 -12.88
C ALA A 324 -8.88 -1.95 -13.80
N ASP A 325 -9.18 -2.54 -14.95
CA ASP A 325 -8.16 -2.95 -15.93
C ASP A 325 -7.37 -1.75 -16.47
N GLN A 326 -8.04 -0.61 -16.73
CA GLN A 326 -7.35 0.62 -17.13
C GLN A 326 -6.41 1.11 -16.03
N TRP A 327 -6.82 1.04 -14.77
CA TRP A 327 -5.96 1.42 -13.65
C TRP A 327 -4.73 0.49 -13.53
N LEU A 328 -4.89 -0.82 -13.73
CA LEU A 328 -3.76 -1.75 -13.75
C LEU A 328 -2.75 -1.43 -14.86
N ARG A 329 -3.24 -0.94 -16.02
CA ARG A 329 -2.44 -0.58 -17.21
C ARG A 329 -2.02 0.88 -17.27
N ARG A 330 -2.33 1.69 -16.25
CA ARG A 330 -2.15 3.17 -16.28
C ARG A 330 -0.71 3.64 -16.55
N LEU A 331 0.27 2.76 -16.34
CA LEU A 331 1.70 3.03 -16.53
C LEU A 331 2.26 2.45 -17.85
N ASP A 332 1.40 1.86 -18.69
CA ASP A 332 1.81 1.31 -19.97
C ASP A 332 2.18 2.44 -20.96
N VAL A 333 3.27 2.20 -21.68
CA VAL A 333 3.76 3.02 -22.80
C VAL A 333 4.22 2.07 -23.90
N ASP A 334 4.37 2.58 -25.12
CA ASP A 334 4.91 1.78 -26.22
C ASP A 334 6.39 1.43 -25.96
N ALA A 335 6.79 0.23 -26.35
CA ALA A 335 8.15 -0.26 -26.11
C ALA A 335 9.22 0.62 -26.80
N ASP A 336 8.85 1.22 -27.93
CA ASP A 336 9.71 2.13 -28.70
C ASP A 336 9.98 3.45 -27.97
N ASP A 337 9.14 3.83 -26.99
CA ASP A 337 9.30 5.05 -26.20
C ASP A 337 10.25 4.87 -24.99
N ILE A 338 10.52 3.63 -24.59
CA ILE A 338 11.33 3.31 -23.39
C ILE A 338 12.70 3.98 -23.37
N PRO A 339 13.47 4.07 -24.48
CA PRO A 339 14.72 4.83 -24.50
C PRO A 339 14.52 6.32 -24.13
N GLY A 340 13.40 6.92 -24.54
CA GLY A 340 13.05 8.30 -24.19
C GLY A 340 12.76 8.47 -22.70
N TRP A 341 11.97 7.56 -22.11
CA TRP A 341 11.71 7.52 -20.67
C TRP A 341 13.00 7.32 -19.86
N ARG A 342 13.92 6.46 -20.32
CA ARG A 342 15.22 6.26 -19.67
C ARG A 342 16.09 7.52 -19.73
N ALA A 343 16.12 8.21 -20.86
CA ALA A 343 16.83 9.49 -20.98
C ALA A 343 16.24 10.58 -20.07
N LYS A 344 14.90 10.62 -19.96
CA LYS A 344 14.18 11.53 -19.05
C LYS A 344 14.56 11.27 -17.59
N LEU A 345 14.56 10.00 -17.16
CA LEU A 345 14.95 9.60 -15.80
C LEU A 345 16.34 10.14 -15.44
N LEU A 346 17.33 9.86 -16.30
CA LEU A 346 18.73 10.22 -16.04
C LEU A 346 19.00 11.73 -16.04
N ARG A 347 18.12 12.52 -16.65
CA ARG A 347 18.28 13.96 -16.80
C ARG A 347 17.54 14.74 -15.72
N ASP A 348 16.30 14.34 -15.42
CA ASP A 348 15.35 15.18 -14.68
C ASP A 348 15.09 14.68 -13.27
N GLU A 349 15.25 13.38 -13.00
CA GLU A 349 14.94 12.80 -11.68
C GLU A 349 16.16 12.80 -10.76
N PRO A 350 15.96 12.96 -9.44
CA PRO A 350 17.05 12.88 -8.47
C PRO A 350 17.59 11.45 -8.38
N CYS A 351 18.92 11.36 -8.36
CA CYS A 351 19.60 10.11 -8.06
C CYS A 351 19.39 9.69 -6.60
N LEU A 352 19.50 8.39 -6.37
CA LEU A 352 19.53 7.79 -5.04
C LEU A 352 20.79 8.19 -4.28
N ASP A 353 20.61 8.57 -3.02
CA ASP A 353 21.69 8.89 -2.09
C ASP A 353 21.38 8.41 -0.67
N ALA A 354 22.23 8.75 0.30
CA ALA A 354 22.09 8.30 1.69
C ALA A 354 20.88 8.89 2.44
N THR A 355 20.21 9.91 1.89
CA THR A 355 19.02 10.52 2.49
C THR A 355 17.73 9.76 2.16
N ASN A 356 17.73 9.02 1.04
CA ASN A 356 16.56 8.35 0.49
C ASN A 356 16.75 6.85 0.23
N THR A 357 17.92 6.31 0.53
CA THR A 357 18.19 4.85 0.50
C THR A 357 18.76 4.34 1.80
N LEU A 358 18.49 3.06 2.08
CA LEU A 358 19.09 2.36 3.22
C LEU A 358 20.44 1.74 2.83
N PRO A 359 21.37 1.61 3.80
CA PRO A 359 22.60 0.84 3.57
C PRO A 359 22.27 -0.63 3.31
N GLY A 360 23.13 -1.32 2.56
CA GLY A 360 22.96 -2.74 2.25
C GLY A 360 22.09 -3.04 1.02
N ARG A 361 21.87 -2.06 0.13
CA ARG A 361 21.31 -2.31 -1.20
C ARG A 361 22.27 -3.20 -2.03
N LEU A 362 21.71 -4.12 -2.82
CA LEU A 362 22.41 -5.13 -3.62
C LEU A 362 23.14 -4.55 -4.85
#